data_AF-A0AA94L1E7-F1
#
_entry.id   AF-A0AA94L1E7-F1
#
_cell.length_a   1.000
_cell.length_b   1.000
_cell.length_c   1.000
_cell.angle_alpha   90.00
_cell.angle_beta   90.00
_cell.angle_gamma   90.00
#
_symmetry.space_group_name_H-M   'P 1'
#
loop_
_entity.id
_entity.type
_entity.pdbx_description
1 polymer ?
#
loop_
_entity_poly.entity_id
_entity_poly.type
_entity_poly.pdbx_seq_one_letter_code
_entity_poly.pdbx_strand_id
1 'polypeptide(L)'
;MSWVYLVMAGLLEIVVVAGVRDIAFRRYARGFVIYGLGLTSSLFFLYLALRQIDVSIAYTSYTGIGVIGTVASGLLFWGEKRSFRRRVMSV
;
A
#
# COMPACT_ATOMS: atom_id res chain seq x y z
N MET A 1 11.71 13.56 -12.19
CA MET A 1 10.29 13.95 -12.32
C MET A 1 9.55 13.48 -11.08
N SER A 2 8.90 14.38 -10.36
CA SER A 2 8.27 14.12 -9.04
C SER A 2 7.23 13.00 -9.03
N TRP A 3 6.60 12.77 -10.18
CA TRP A 3 5.70 11.64 -10.42
C TRP A 3 6.35 10.27 -10.21
N VAL A 4 7.65 10.11 -10.49
CA VAL A 4 8.36 8.85 -10.25
C VAL A 4 8.45 8.55 -8.75
N TYR A 5 8.66 9.57 -7.92
CA TYR A 5 8.65 9.41 -6.46
C TYR A 5 7.25 9.07 -5.93
N LEU A 6 6.20 9.62 -6.54
CA LEU A 6 4.81 9.24 -6.22
C LEU A 6 4.50 7.78 -6.53
N VAL A 7 4.91 7.30 -7.70
CA VAL A 7 4.72 5.90 -8.09
C VAL A 7 5.53 4.98 -7.16
N MET A 8 6.78 5.34 -6.86
CA MET A 8 7.62 4.59 -5.90
C MET A 8 6.99 4.56 -4.49
N ALA A 9 6.46 5.69 -4.01
CA ALA A 9 5.76 5.76 -2.72
C ALA A 9 4.54 4.82 -2.71
N GLY A 10 3.70 4.86 -3.75
CA GLY A 10 2.54 3.97 -3.85
C GLY A 10 2.91 2.48 -3.93
N LEU A 11 4.02 2.13 -4.60
CA LEU A 11 4.52 0.74 -4.62
C LEU A 11 5.02 0.29 -3.24
N LEU A 12 5.68 1.17 -2.50
CA LEU A 12 6.12 0.87 -1.13
C LEU A 12 4.94 0.70 -0.18
N GLU A 13 3.84 1.41 -0.40
CA GLU A 13 2.61 1.23 0.37
C GLU A 13 2.07 -0.21 0.27
N ILE A 14 2.19 -0.85 -0.89
CA ILE A 14 1.80 -2.27 -1.05
C ILE A 14 2.63 -3.16 -0.11
N VAL A 15 3.93 -2.85 0.06
CA VAL A 15 4.84 -3.57 0.96
C VAL A 15 4.45 -3.32 2.42
N VAL A 16 4.00 -2.12 2.76
CA VAL A 16 3.46 -1.81 4.10
C VAL A 16 2.28 -2.71 4.41
N VAL A 17 1.34 -2.84 3.48
CA VAL A 17 0.16 -3.71 3.65
C VAL A 17 0.56 -5.18 3.81
N ALA A 18 1.61 -5.63 3.09
CA ALA A 18 2.18 -6.95 3.29
C ALA A 18 2.73 -7.14 4.73
N GLY A 19 3.38 -6.12 5.28
CA GLY A 19 3.85 -6.10 6.68
C GLY A 19 2.69 -6.18 7.69
N VAL A 20 1.63 -5.39 7.48
CA VAL A 20 0.41 -5.44 8.32
C VAL A 20 -0.22 -6.82 8.29
N ARG A 21 -0.27 -7.44 7.11
CA ARG A 21 -0.77 -8.81 6.95
C ARG A 21 0.07 -9.81 7.75
N ASP A 22 1.39 -9.74 7.66
CA ASP A 22 2.28 -10.62 8.44
C ASP A 22 2.06 -10.45 9.97
N ILE A 23 1.83 -9.22 10.44
CA ILE A 23 1.46 -8.96 11.84
C ILE A 23 0.12 -9.65 12.19
N ALA A 24 -0.89 -9.55 11.31
CA ALA A 24 -2.20 -10.18 11.51
C ALA A 24 -2.11 -11.71 11.59
N PHE A 25 -1.18 -12.35 10.86
CA PHE A 25 -0.92 -13.79 10.90
C PHE A 25 0.09 -14.21 12.00
N ARG A 26 0.26 -13.40 13.05
CA ARG A 26 1.14 -13.65 14.21
C ARG A 26 2.64 -13.77 13.87
N ARG A 27 3.09 -13.25 12.73
CA ARG A 27 4.52 -13.19 12.35
C ARG A 27 5.14 -11.85 12.74
N TYR A 28 5.08 -11.53 14.03
CA TYR A 28 5.37 -10.19 14.56
C TYR A 28 6.78 -9.67 14.22
N ALA A 29 7.82 -10.48 14.39
CA ALA A 29 9.21 -10.03 14.18
C ALA A 29 9.45 -9.56 12.73
N ARG A 30 8.96 -10.33 11.74
CA ARG A 30 9.08 -9.98 10.32
C ARG A 30 8.11 -8.85 9.95
N GLY A 31 6.89 -8.92 10.45
CA GLY A 31 5.83 -7.95 10.15
C GLY A 31 6.15 -6.53 10.60
N PHE A 32 6.64 -6.34 11.83
CA PHE A 32 7.02 -5.02 12.34
C PHE A 32 8.18 -4.39 11.58
N VAL A 33 9.18 -5.19 11.19
CA VAL A 33 10.34 -4.69 10.42
C VAL A 33 9.90 -4.23 9.02
N ILE A 34 9.12 -5.05 8.32
CA ILE A 34 8.61 -4.71 6.98
C ILE A 34 7.68 -3.50 7.05
N TYR A 35 6.78 -3.47 8.03
CA TYR A 35 5.86 -2.36 8.23
C TYR A 35 6.59 -1.05 8.52
N GLY A 36 7.51 -1.04 9.50
CA GLY A 36 8.23 0.17 9.91
C GLY A 36 9.12 0.73 8.80
N LEU A 37 9.90 -0.14 8.14
CA LEU A 37 10.77 0.29 7.04
C LEU A 37 9.97 0.71 5.81
N GLY A 38 8.91 -0.05 5.46
CA GLY A 38 8.04 0.28 4.33
C GLY A 38 7.30 1.60 4.52
N LEU A 39 6.78 1.85 5.72
CA LEU A 39 6.01 3.06 6.01
C LEU A 39 6.92 4.29 5.98
N THR A 40 8.07 4.20 6.62
CA THR A 40 9.04 5.31 6.68
C THR A 40 9.55 5.67 5.30
N SER A 41 9.92 4.67 4.49
CA SER A 41 10.38 4.89 3.12
C SER A 41 9.27 5.42 2.21
N SER A 42 8.05 4.86 2.28
CA SER A 42 6.90 5.31 1.50
C SER A 42 6.58 6.79 1.76
N LEU A 43 6.47 7.18 3.04
CA LEU A 43 6.17 8.55 3.43
C LEU A 43 7.28 9.52 3.05
N PHE A 44 8.54 9.09 3.08
CA PHE A 44 9.67 9.90 2.63
C PHE A 44 9.60 10.22 1.14
N PHE A 45 9.27 9.24 0.30
CA PHE A 45 9.08 9.47 -1.14
C PHE A 45 7.85 10.32 -1.44
N LEU A 46 6.76 10.15 -0.68
CA LEU A 46 5.59 11.02 -0.78
C LEU A 46 5.95 12.47 -0.43
N TYR A 47 6.69 12.68 0.65
CA TYR A 47 7.20 14.00 1.05
C TYR A 47 8.04 14.65 -0.07
N LEU A 48 8.92 13.88 -0.72
CA LEU A 48 9.71 14.37 -1.85
C LEU A 48 8.84 14.79 -3.03
N ALA A 49 7.75 14.07 -3.32
CA ALA A 49 6.83 14.43 -4.38
C ALA A 49 6.01 15.70 -4.06
N LEU A 50 5.63 15.88 -2.79
CA LEU A 50 4.90 17.05 -2.29
C LEU A 50 5.68 18.36 -2.43
N ARG A 51 7.01 18.31 -2.59
CA ARG A 51 7.82 19.51 -2.84
C ARG A 51 7.54 20.16 -4.21
N GLN A 52 6.92 19.44 -5.13
CA GLN A 52 6.69 19.92 -6.51
C GLN A 52 5.24 19.71 -6.99
N ILE A 53 4.43 18.94 -6.26
CA ILE A 53 3.05 18.61 -6.62
C ILE A 53 2.15 19.01 -5.46
N ASP A 54 1.00 19.61 -5.78
CA ASP A 54 0.00 19.97 -4.77
C ASP A 54 -0.45 18.75 -3.96
N VAL A 55 -0.66 18.98 -2.66
CA VAL A 55 -1.00 17.93 -1.68
C VAL A 55 -2.21 17.12 -2.15
N SER A 56 -3.26 17.77 -2.66
CA SER A 56 -4.47 17.10 -3.13
C SER A 56 -4.19 16.10 -4.26
N ILE A 57 -3.35 16.50 -5.24
CA ILE A 57 -3.03 15.67 -6.40
C ILE A 57 -2.13 14.50 -5.98
N ALA A 58 -1.11 14.81 -5.18
CA ALA A 58 -0.16 13.81 -4.69
C ALA A 58 -0.86 12.75 -3.83
N TYR A 59 -1.67 13.16 -2.85
CA TYR A 59 -2.33 12.23 -1.94
C TYR A 59 -3.38 11.35 -2.66
N THR A 60 -4.16 11.93 -3.57
CA THR A 60 -5.13 11.17 -4.38
C THR A 60 -4.44 10.14 -5.27
N SER A 61 -3.32 10.53 -5.90
CA SER A 61 -2.55 9.62 -6.75
C SER A 61 -1.88 8.51 -5.93
N TYR A 62 -1.26 8.88 -4.80
CA TYR A 62 -0.63 7.96 -3.86
C TYR A 62 -1.62 6.88 -3.38
N THR A 63 -2.75 7.32 -2.82
CA THR A 63 -3.80 6.40 -2.33
C THR A 63 -4.41 5.58 -3.46
N GLY A 64 -4.63 6.16 -4.65
CA GLY A 64 -5.12 5.42 -5.81
C GLY A 64 -4.19 4.28 -6.21
N ILE A 65 -2.88 4.54 -6.30
CA ILE A 65 -1.88 3.52 -6.63
C ILE A 65 -1.81 2.46 -5.53
N GLY A 66 -1.78 2.86 -4.26
CA GLY A 66 -1.73 1.95 -3.12
C GLY A 66 -2.93 1.00 -3.07
N VAL A 67 -4.16 1.52 -3.29
CA VAL A 67 -5.39 0.72 -3.32
C VAL A 67 -5.34 -0.30 -4.46
N ILE A 68 -5.06 0.16 -5.69
CA ILE A 68 -4.99 -0.72 -6.86
C ILE A 68 -3.94 -1.81 -6.65
N GLY A 69 -2.74 -1.43 -6.20
CA GLY A 69 -1.62 -2.33 -5.98
C GLY A 69 -1.87 -3.35 -4.87
N THR A 70 -2.52 -2.92 -3.78
CA THR A 70 -2.87 -3.80 -2.66
C THR A 70 -3.95 -4.80 -3.07
N VAL A 71 -5.00 -4.35 -3.76
CA VAL A 71 -6.06 -5.23 -4.27
C VAL A 71 -5.49 -6.23 -5.28
N ALA A 72 -4.65 -5.77 -6.22
CA ALA A 72 -3.97 -6.64 -7.17
C ALA A 72 -3.07 -7.67 -6.47
N SER A 73 -2.32 -7.24 -5.45
CA SER A 73 -1.44 -8.13 -4.69
C SER A 73 -2.21 -9.14 -3.85
N GLY A 74 -3.36 -8.75 -3.29
CA GLY A 74 -4.27 -9.67 -2.59
C GLY A 74 -4.83 -10.76 -3.50
N LEU A 75 -5.20 -10.38 -4.73
CA LEU A 75 -5.69 -11.30 -5.75
C LEU A 75 -4.59 -12.25 -6.25
N LEU A 76 -3.38 -11.74 -6.52
CA LEU A 76 -2.29 -12.49 -7.15
C LEU A 76 -1.47 -13.32 -6.15
N PHE A 77 -1.06 -12.74 -5.02
CA PHE A 77 -0.13 -13.36 -4.08
C PHE A 77 -0.80 -14.00 -2.87
N TRP A 78 -1.90 -13.41 -2.38
CA TRP A 78 -2.55 -13.88 -1.16
C TRP A 78 -3.72 -14.81 -1.39
N GLY A 79 -4.08 -15.04 -2.66
CA GLY A 79 -5.14 -15.95 -3.02
C GLY A 79 -6.46 -15.61 -2.33
N GLU A 80 -6.69 -14.33 -2.02
CA GLU A 80 -8.00 -13.83 -1.58
C GLU A 80 -8.95 -13.98 -2.77
N LYS A 81 -9.43 -15.22 -2.98
CA LYS A 81 -10.38 -15.60 -4.02
C LYS A 81 -11.58 -14.69 -3.90
N ARG A 82 -11.76 -13.77 -4.85
CA ARG A 82 -12.98 -13.00 -5.16
C ARG A 82 -14.09 -13.12 -4.10
N SER A 83 -13.84 -12.69 -2.87
CA SER A 83 -14.88 -12.63 -1.83
C SER A 83 -15.81 -11.44 -2.06
N PHE A 84 -15.56 -10.67 -3.13
CA PHE A 84 -16.50 -9.68 -3.64
C PHE A 84 -17.90 -10.28 -3.87
N ARG A 85 -18.00 -11.56 -4.29
CA ARG A 85 -19.30 -12.22 -4.48
C ARG A 85 -19.92 -12.79 -3.20
N ARG A 86 -19.16 -12.93 -2.09
CA ARG A 86 -19.66 -13.53 -0.85
C ARG A 86 -20.18 -12.51 0.15
N ARG A 87 -19.66 -11.28 0.14
CA ARG A 87 -20.03 -10.24 1.11
C ARG A 87 -21.30 -9.46 0.76
N VAL A 88 -21.75 -9.51 -0.51
CA VAL A 88 -23.02 -8.88 -0.94
C VAL A 88 -24.24 -9.78 -0.69
N MET A 89 -24.07 -11.11 -0.55
CA MET A 89 -25.17 -12.06 -0.29
C MET A 89 -25.38 -12.38 1.19
N SER A 90 -24.65 -11.73 2.10
CA SER A 90 -24.75 -11.98 3.55
C SER A 90 -25.18 -10.74 4.35
N VAL A 91 -25.93 -9.83 3.71
CA VAL A 91 -26.63 -8.70 4.35
C VAL A 91 -28.08 -8.79 3.92
#